data_AF-K0JRP2-F1
#
_entry.id   AF-K0JRP2-F1
#
_cell.length_a   1.000
_cell.length_b   1.000
_cell.length_c   1.000
_cell.angle_alpha   90.00
_cell.angle_beta   90.00
_cell.angle_gamma   90.00
#
_symmetry.space_group_name_H-M   'P 1'
#
loop_
_entity.id
_entity.type
_entity.pdbx_description
1 polymer ?
#
loop_
_entity_poly.entity_id
_entity_poly.type
_entity_poly.pdbx_seq_one_letter_code
_entity_poly.pdbx_strand_id
1 'polypeptide(L)'
;MSVRDTVVLLGPGTSVLPAAALPALRGAAAVFVAPGLDAQYWGGLGAAPVGDVPVGAVDGAVVYLAAGLDDYAAELVAAGAEVLRNPVGTALVDAVAVMDRLRSPGGCPWDAEQDHKSLRQYLVEETYELLEAIEDGDRGALREELGDVLLQVLFHARIAAEDVEPFGVDEVAGDLVRKLVGRHPHVFEGDDPAVRDAASQQHRWEELKQVEKQRESSLDGVALGQPAVALAGKLAQRTARAGLPVELLPDGDSAGVTLFLVAALAKLAGEDPETELRAVAREFERRVREAERAARAAGVEKLGADEWRAYWPA
;
A
#
# COMPACT_ATOMS: atom_id res chain seq x y z
N MET A 1 5.31 39.13 34.19
CA MET A 1 5.16 38.34 32.95
C MET A 1 3.71 37.93 32.88
N SER A 2 2.93 38.51 31.96
CA SER A 2 1.53 38.09 31.77
C SER A 2 1.55 36.65 31.29
N VAL A 3 0.83 35.76 31.98
CA VAL A 3 0.59 34.40 31.49
C VAL A 3 -0.18 34.57 30.19
N ARG A 4 0.39 34.10 29.08
CA ARG A 4 -0.26 34.13 27.77
C ARG A 4 -1.32 33.04 27.74
N ASP A 5 -2.55 33.38 27.37
CA ASP A 5 -3.64 32.42 27.24
C ASP A 5 -3.41 31.58 25.97
N THR A 6 -2.83 30.39 26.12
CA THR A 6 -2.64 29.48 25.00
C THR A 6 -3.99 28.89 24.61
N VAL A 7 -4.44 29.13 23.39
CA VAL A 7 -5.65 28.52 22.83
C VAL A 7 -5.23 27.47 21.81
N VAL A 8 -5.79 26.26 21.94
CA VAL A 8 -5.55 25.13 21.03
C VAL A 8 -6.77 24.90 20.18
N LEU A 9 -6.63 25.02 18.86
CA LEU A 9 -7.67 24.65 17.91
C LEU A 9 -7.30 23.34 17.23
N LEU A 10 -8.19 22.34 17.23
CA LEU A 10 -8.02 21.05 16.55
C LEU A 10 -8.81 21.05 15.22
N GLY A 11 -8.11 20.94 14.09
CA GLY A 11 -8.71 20.95 12.75
C GLY A 11 -9.34 19.62 12.30
N PRO A 12 -10.09 19.59 11.18
CA PRO A 12 -10.74 18.38 10.65
C PRO A 12 -9.77 17.24 10.35
N GLY A 13 -10.13 15.99 10.69
CA GLY A 13 -9.23 14.83 10.53
C GLY A 13 -8.11 14.75 11.58
N THR A 14 -8.22 15.51 12.67
CA THR A 14 -7.36 15.27 13.84
C THR A 14 -7.95 14.07 14.58
N SER A 15 -7.43 12.88 14.29
CA SER A 15 -7.58 11.67 15.13
C SER A 15 -6.28 11.34 15.87
N VAL A 16 -5.15 11.87 15.39
CA VAL A 16 -3.80 11.69 15.94
C VAL A 16 -3.10 13.04 16.03
N LEU A 17 -2.42 13.30 17.15
CA LEU A 17 -1.62 14.50 17.37
C LEU A 17 -0.12 14.22 17.32
N PRO A 18 0.70 15.14 16.79
CA PRO A 18 2.15 15.04 16.94
C PRO A 18 2.54 15.18 18.41
N ALA A 19 3.58 14.48 18.86
CA ALA A 19 4.05 14.58 20.26
C ALA A 19 4.44 16.01 20.66
N ALA A 20 4.86 16.83 19.70
CA ALA A 20 5.12 18.26 19.88
C ALA A 20 3.88 19.06 20.34
N ALA A 21 2.68 18.49 20.20
CA ALA A 21 1.43 19.09 20.69
C ALA A 21 1.29 19.08 22.21
N LEU A 22 1.91 18.12 22.89
CA LEU A 22 1.68 17.87 24.31
C LEU A 22 1.95 19.07 25.23
N PRO A 23 3.04 19.86 25.05
CA PRO A 23 3.29 21.02 25.90
C PRO A 23 2.20 22.10 25.79
N ALA A 24 1.76 22.42 24.57
CA ALA A 24 0.75 23.46 24.37
C ALA A 24 -0.65 22.99 24.77
N LEU A 25 -0.99 21.71 24.60
CA LEU A 25 -2.23 21.15 25.17
C LEU A 25 -2.26 21.19 26.70
N ARG A 26 -1.13 20.92 27.38
CA ARG A 26 -1.04 21.00 28.85
C ARG A 26 -1.07 22.44 29.37
N GLY A 27 -0.55 23.39 28.60
CA GLY A 27 -0.53 24.81 28.94
C GLY A 27 -1.74 25.60 28.47
N ALA A 28 -2.70 24.94 27.80
CA ALA A 28 -3.84 25.60 27.18
C ALA A 28 -4.80 26.17 28.24
N ALA A 29 -5.18 27.43 28.06
CA ALA A 29 -6.28 28.05 28.80
C ALA A 29 -7.64 27.55 28.28
N ALA A 30 -7.72 27.19 26.99
CA ALA A 30 -8.89 26.58 26.36
C ALA A 30 -8.49 25.71 25.17
N VAL A 31 -9.26 24.65 24.93
CA VAL A 31 -9.16 23.77 23.77
C VAL A 31 -10.47 23.83 22.99
N PHE A 32 -10.36 24.02 21.68
CA PHE A 32 -11.49 24.08 20.76
C PHE A 32 -11.36 23.03 19.66
N VAL A 33 -12.50 22.55 19.20
CA VAL A 33 -12.59 21.51 18.17
C VAL A 33 -13.34 22.06 16.97
N ALA A 34 -12.77 21.93 15.78
CA ALA A 34 -13.43 22.28 14.54
C ALA A 34 -14.72 21.44 14.32
N PRO A 35 -15.71 21.95 13.58
CA PRO A 35 -16.93 21.19 13.27
C PRO A 35 -16.62 19.85 12.58
N GLY A 36 -17.41 18.82 12.87
CA GLY A 36 -17.32 17.51 12.20
C GLY A 36 -16.36 16.50 12.83
N LEU A 37 -15.63 16.87 13.88
CA LEU A 37 -14.86 15.93 14.68
C LEU A 37 -15.74 15.23 15.72
N ASP A 38 -15.59 13.93 15.85
CA ASP A 38 -16.33 13.14 16.83
C ASP A 38 -15.85 13.45 18.26
N ALA A 39 -16.81 13.76 19.14
CA ALA A 39 -16.57 14.07 20.54
C ALA A 39 -15.94 12.90 21.31
N GLN A 40 -16.04 11.66 20.81
CA GLN A 40 -15.42 10.49 21.44
C GLN A 40 -13.88 10.61 21.52
N TYR A 41 -13.23 11.29 20.57
CA TYR A 41 -11.78 11.45 20.56
C TYR A 41 -11.29 12.58 21.46
N TRP A 42 -12.11 13.62 21.63
CA TRP A 42 -11.68 14.90 22.21
C TRP A 42 -12.42 15.31 23.49
N GLY A 43 -13.49 14.59 23.85
CA GLY A 43 -14.30 14.89 25.03
C GLY A 43 -13.51 14.85 26.36
N GLY A 44 -12.49 14.00 26.42
CA GLY A 44 -11.58 13.91 27.57
C GLY A 44 -10.69 15.15 27.78
N LEU A 45 -10.54 16.01 26.76
CA LEU A 45 -9.78 17.25 26.87
C LEU A 45 -10.61 18.44 27.37
N GLY A 46 -11.91 18.26 27.63
CA GLY A 46 -12.81 19.36 27.94
C GLY A 46 -12.95 20.35 26.78
N ALA A 47 -12.71 19.88 25.55
CA ALA A 47 -12.66 20.73 24.37
C ALA A 47 -14.08 21.17 23.98
N ALA A 48 -14.23 22.46 23.69
CA ALA A 48 -15.51 23.04 23.26
C ALA A 48 -15.60 23.05 21.72
N PRO A 49 -16.79 22.82 21.13
CA PRO A 49 -16.97 23.04 19.71
C PRO A 49 -16.70 24.51 19.39
N VAL A 50 -15.96 24.76 18.32
CA VAL A 50 -15.67 26.12 17.89
C VAL A 50 -16.87 26.69 17.12
N GLY A 51 -17.38 27.83 17.58
CA GLY A 51 -18.39 28.64 16.87
C GLY A 51 -17.71 29.73 16.05
N ASP A 52 -17.25 30.79 16.74
CA ASP A 52 -16.32 31.81 16.24
C ASP A 52 -15.07 31.79 17.14
N VAL A 53 -13.85 31.66 16.58
CA VAL A 53 -12.62 31.84 17.38
C VAL A 53 -12.47 33.34 17.56
N PRO A 54 -12.15 33.81 18.77
CA PRO A 54 -11.84 35.21 18.96
C PRO A 54 -10.50 35.54 18.27
N VAL A 55 -10.56 35.93 16.99
CA VAL A 55 -9.42 36.40 16.19
C VAL A 55 -8.69 37.58 16.87
N GLY A 56 -9.37 38.27 17.80
CA GLY A 56 -8.81 39.35 18.62
C GLY A 56 -8.27 38.97 20.01
N ALA A 57 -8.33 37.71 20.44
CA ALA A 57 -7.86 37.26 21.76
C ALA A 57 -6.52 36.50 21.72
N VAL A 58 -5.89 36.40 20.54
CA VAL A 58 -4.74 35.52 20.31
C VAL A 58 -3.41 36.27 20.47
N ASP A 59 -2.99 36.50 21.71
CA ASP A 59 -1.57 36.74 22.03
C ASP A 59 -0.94 35.40 22.50
N GLY A 60 -0.47 34.60 21.54
CA GLY A 60 0.20 33.31 21.80
C GLY A 60 -0.64 32.05 21.57
N ALA A 61 -1.66 32.07 20.71
CA ALA A 61 -2.39 30.87 20.34
C ALA A 61 -1.56 29.90 19.48
N VAL A 62 -1.77 28.60 19.72
CA VAL A 62 -1.17 27.51 18.92
C VAL A 62 -2.32 26.82 18.19
N VAL A 63 -2.29 26.89 16.87
CA VAL A 63 -3.31 26.29 16.00
C VAL A 63 -2.83 24.92 15.52
N TYR A 64 -3.60 23.88 15.81
CA TYR A 64 -3.31 22.51 15.36
C TYR A 64 -4.18 22.18 14.17
N LEU A 65 -3.54 22.08 13.01
CA LEU A 65 -4.23 21.79 11.78
C LEU A 65 -4.04 20.32 11.43
N ALA A 66 -5.13 19.56 11.57
CA ALA A 66 -5.31 18.43 10.69
C ALA A 66 -5.89 18.92 9.37
N ALA A 67 -5.25 18.46 8.30
CA ALA A 67 -5.64 18.57 6.90
C ALA A 67 -6.28 19.91 6.45
N GLY A 68 -5.43 20.81 5.94
CA GLY A 68 -5.85 21.99 5.19
C GLY A 68 -6.03 23.22 6.06
N LEU A 69 -5.55 24.36 5.56
CA LEU A 69 -5.95 25.66 6.08
C LEU A 69 -7.34 25.91 5.48
N ASP A 70 -8.40 25.67 6.24
CA ASP A 70 -9.65 26.36 5.95
C ASP A 70 -9.45 27.87 6.13
N ASP A 71 -10.34 28.69 5.57
CA ASP A 71 -10.24 30.16 5.64
C ASP A 71 -10.09 30.67 7.09
N TYR A 72 -10.62 29.88 8.03
CA TYR A 72 -10.54 30.09 9.48
C TYR A 72 -9.12 29.98 10.05
N ALA A 73 -8.37 28.97 9.65
CA ALA A 73 -6.99 28.79 10.08
C ALA A 73 -6.04 29.82 9.43
N ALA A 74 -6.34 30.27 8.21
CA ALA A 74 -5.53 31.26 7.51
C ALA A 74 -5.46 32.60 8.27
N GLU A 75 -6.58 33.07 8.82
CA GLU A 75 -6.63 34.30 9.62
C GLU A 75 -5.84 34.19 10.93
N LEU A 76 -5.90 33.04 11.61
CA LEU A 76 -5.16 32.80 12.86
C LEU A 76 -3.65 32.68 12.62
N VAL A 77 -3.25 32.04 11.53
CA VAL A 77 -1.85 32.00 11.10
C VAL A 77 -1.35 33.40 10.75
N ALA A 78 -2.16 34.21 10.07
CA ALA A 78 -1.83 35.61 9.80
C ALA A 78 -1.72 36.46 11.07
N ALA A 79 -2.47 36.12 12.13
CA ALA A 79 -2.38 36.73 13.45
C ALA A 79 -1.19 36.22 14.30
N GLY A 80 -0.35 35.32 13.77
CA GLY A 80 0.87 34.85 14.42
C GLY A 80 0.75 33.53 15.17
N ALA A 81 -0.30 32.75 14.93
CA ALA A 81 -0.44 31.43 15.52
C ALA A 81 0.63 30.44 15.03
N GLU A 82 1.12 29.60 15.95
CA GLU A 82 1.99 28.47 15.60
C GLU A 82 1.17 27.34 14.95
N VAL A 83 1.66 26.74 13.87
CA VAL A 83 1.00 25.62 13.17
C VAL A 83 1.73 24.32 13.41
N LEU A 84 1.06 23.39 14.08
CA LEU A 84 1.52 22.00 14.20
C LEU A 84 0.73 21.12 13.25
N ARG A 85 1.46 20.40 12.38
CA ARG A 85 0.89 19.49 11.38
C ARG A 85 0.85 18.06 11.90
N ASN A 86 -0.14 17.31 11.45
CA ASN A 86 -0.21 15.88 11.70
C ASN A 86 1.04 15.15 11.17
N PRO A 87 1.47 14.07 11.85
CA PRO A 87 2.46 13.16 11.30
C PRO A 87 2.03 12.61 9.93
N VAL A 88 3.01 12.24 9.11
CA VAL A 88 2.73 11.49 7.87
C VAL A 88 2.05 10.18 8.23
N GLY A 89 0.98 9.83 7.52
CA GLY A 89 0.24 8.59 7.72
C GLY A 89 -1.04 8.74 8.56
N THR A 90 -1.39 9.90 9.09
CA THR A 90 -2.64 10.06 9.87
C THR A 90 -3.90 9.68 9.08
N ALA A 91 -3.95 9.96 7.78
CA ALA A 91 -5.09 9.56 6.93
C ALA A 91 -5.30 8.02 6.87
N LEU A 92 -4.27 7.22 7.15
CA LEU A 92 -4.42 5.77 7.29
C LEU A 92 -5.26 5.41 8.52
N VAL A 93 -5.09 6.14 9.63
CA VAL A 93 -5.89 5.94 10.85
C VAL A 93 -7.35 6.30 10.59
N ASP A 94 -7.61 7.36 9.82
CA ASP A 94 -8.97 7.72 9.41
C ASP A 94 -9.58 6.63 8.51
N ALA A 95 -8.80 6.06 7.57
CA ALA A 95 -9.24 4.94 6.73
C ALA A 95 -9.61 3.69 7.56
N VAL A 96 -8.84 3.38 8.60
CA VAL A 96 -9.16 2.31 9.56
C VAL A 96 -10.51 2.57 10.24
N ALA A 97 -10.73 3.80 10.72
CA ALA A 97 -11.99 4.17 11.37
C ALA A 97 -13.18 4.13 10.41
N VAL A 98 -12.99 4.56 9.16
CA VAL A 98 -14.02 4.46 8.12
C VAL A 98 -14.37 3.00 7.84
N MET A 99 -13.37 2.13 7.67
CA MET A 99 -13.60 0.69 7.46
C MET A 99 -14.36 0.05 8.63
N ASP A 100 -13.97 0.36 9.87
CA ASP A 100 -14.69 -0.13 11.06
C ASP A 100 -16.15 0.33 11.06
N ARG A 101 -16.41 1.61 10.73
CA ARG A 101 -17.76 2.17 10.67
C ARG A 101 -18.60 1.53 9.57
N LEU A 102 -18.01 1.30 8.40
CA LEU A 102 -18.68 0.68 7.24
C LEU A 102 -19.13 -0.74 7.57
N ARG A 103 -18.30 -1.54 8.25
CA ARG A 103 -18.64 -2.93 8.58
C ARG A 103 -19.52 -3.09 9.83
N SER A 104 -19.40 -2.18 10.80
CA SER A 104 -20.13 -2.26 12.08
C SER A 104 -21.65 -2.06 11.93
N PRO A 105 -22.46 -2.49 12.92
CA PRO A 105 -23.92 -2.29 12.89
C PRO A 105 -24.34 -0.85 12.59
N GLY A 106 -25.27 -0.68 11.65
CA GLY A 106 -25.69 0.62 11.14
C GLY A 106 -24.74 1.23 10.09
N GLY A 107 -23.74 0.47 9.63
CA GLY A 107 -22.92 0.74 8.47
C GLY A 107 -23.52 0.21 7.17
N CYS A 108 -22.67 -0.13 6.20
CA CYS A 108 -23.05 -0.61 4.89
C CYS A 108 -23.36 -2.12 4.92
N PRO A 109 -24.55 -2.55 4.44
CA PRO A 109 -24.91 -3.97 4.43
C PRO A 109 -23.98 -4.84 3.59
N TRP A 110 -23.48 -4.32 2.46
CA TRP A 110 -22.55 -5.06 1.60
C TRP A 110 -21.24 -5.33 2.32
N ASP A 111 -20.67 -4.32 2.99
CA ASP A 111 -19.41 -4.46 3.72
C ASP A 111 -19.51 -5.44 4.90
N ALA A 112 -20.67 -5.46 5.56
CA ALA A 112 -20.97 -6.39 6.65
C ALA A 112 -21.07 -7.85 6.19
N GLU A 113 -21.55 -8.10 4.96
CA GLU A 113 -21.72 -9.46 4.40
C GLU A 113 -20.41 -10.07 3.87
N GLN A 114 -19.35 -9.28 3.68
CA GLN A 114 -18.09 -9.79 3.11
C GLN A 114 -17.34 -10.71 4.10
N ASP A 115 -16.67 -11.71 3.53
CA ASP A 115 -15.71 -12.60 4.19
C ASP A 115 -14.38 -12.70 3.38
N HIS A 116 -13.36 -13.36 3.94
CA HIS A 116 -12.08 -13.50 3.25
C HIS A 116 -12.16 -14.20 1.88
N LYS A 117 -13.16 -15.07 1.67
CA LYS A 117 -13.29 -15.86 0.43
C LYS A 117 -13.96 -15.05 -0.67
N SER A 118 -14.98 -14.27 -0.34
CA SER A 118 -15.68 -13.35 -1.25
C SER A 118 -14.75 -12.24 -1.74
N LEU A 119 -13.85 -11.76 -0.88
CA LEU A 119 -12.91 -10.68 -1.21
C LEU A 119 -11.70 -11.10 -2.06
N ARG A 120 -11.40 -12.40 -2.15
CA ARG A 120 -10.20 -12.89 -2.85
C ARG A 120 -10.12 -12.46 -4.32
N GLN A 121 -11.27 -12.31 -4.99
CA GLN A 121 -11.30 -11.93 -6.41
C GLN A 121 -10.87 -10.47 -6.57
N TYR A 122 -11.41 -9.58 -5.74
CA TYR A 122 -11.07 -8.17 -5.75
C TYR A 122 -9.60 -7.97 -5.42
N LEU A 123 -9.06 -8.66 -4.41
CA LEU A 123 -7.62 -8.59 -4.12
C LEU A 123 -6.72 -8.94 -5.32
N VAL A 124 -7.13 -9.93 -6.14
CA VAL A 124 -6.39 -10.29 -7.35
C VAL A 124 -6.57 -9.22 -8.43
N GLU A 125 -7.78 -8.71 -8.62
CA GLU A 125 -8.10 -7.61 -9.55
C GLU A 125 -7.28 -6.36 -9.23
N GLU A 126 -7.37 -5.82 -8.00
CA GLU A 126 -6.62 -4.61 -7.59
C GLU A 126 -5.09 -4.80 -7.70
N THR A 127 -4.60 -6.02 -7.49
CA THR A 127 -3.17 -6.31 -7.68
C THR A 127 -2.77 -6.16 -9.15
N TYR A 128 -3.62 -6.61 -10.08
CA TYR A 128 -3.32 -6.49 -11.50
C TYR A 128 -3.55 -5.08 -12.05
N GLU A 129 -4.55 -4.36 -11.53
CA GLU A 129 -4.77 -2.95 -11.87
C GLU A 129 -3.59 -2.10 -11.38
N LEU A 130 -3.09 -2.35 -10.16
CA LEU A 130 -1.86 -1.73 -9.67
C LEU A 130 -0.65 -2.06 -10.56
N LEU A 131 -0.49 -3.33 -10.97
CA LEU A 131 0.59 -3.72 -11.89
C LEU A 131 0.48 -3.01 -13.23
N GLU A 132 -0.72 -2.89 -13.79
CA GLU A 132 -0.96 -2.15 -15.02
C GLU A 132 -0.63 -0.67 -14.88
N ALA A 133 -1.04 -0.02 -13.80
CA ALA A 133 -0.70 1.38 -13.53
C ALA A 133 0.82 1.62 -13.44
N ILE A 134 1.57 0.67 -12.87
CA ILE A 134 3.04 0.70 -12.85
C ILE A 134 3.61 0.54 -14.25
N GLU A 135 3.13 -0.44 -15.02
CA GLU A 135 3.58 -0.74 -16.38
C GLU A 135 3.35 0.44 -17.35
N ASP A 136 2.22 1.13 -17.21
CA ASP A 136 1.84 2.27 -18.04
C ASP A 136 2.44 3.61 -17.56
N GLY A 137 3.01 3.63 -16.35
CA GLY A 137 3.57 4.84 -15.75
C GLY A 137 2.52 5.90 -15.40
N ASP A 138 1.26 5.49 -15.25
CA ASP A 138 0.15 6.39 -14.89
C ASP A 138 0.18 6.68 -13.38
N ARG A 139 0.61 7.89 -13.03
CA ARG A 139 0.72 8.32 -11.62
C ARG A 139 -0.64 8.52 -10.95
N GLY A 140 -1.67 8.83 -11.71
CA GLY A 140 -3.04 9.01 -11.21
C GLY A 140 -3.60 7.66 -10.81
N ALA A 141 -3.64 6.73 -11.75
CA ALA A 141 -4.06 5.35 -11.53
C ALA A 141 -3.22 4.69 -10.43
N LEU A 142 -1.88 4.83 -10.46
CA LEU A 142 -1.01 4.24 -9.43
C LEU A 142 -1.42 4.64 -8.01
N ARG A 143 -1.86 5.89 -7.80
CA ARG A 143 -2.30 6.34 -6.47
C ARG A 143 -3.65 5.75 -6.09
N GLU A 144 -4.55 5.61 -7.05
CA GLU A 144 -5.88 4.99 -6.88
C GLU A 144 -5.73 3.52 -6.51
N GLU A 145 -5.02 2.75 -7.32
CA GLU A 145 -4.83 1.30 -7.12
C GLU A 145 -4.04 0.96 -5.84
N LEU A 146 -3.09 1.81 -5.43
CA LEU A 146 -2.44 1.67 -4.12
C LEU A 146 -3.44 1.84 -2.97
N GLY A 147 -4.45 2.68 -3.15
CA GLY A 147 -5.58 2.85 -2.25
C GLY A 147 -6.48 1.62 -2.21
N ASP A 148 -6.76 1.00 -3.35
CA ASP A 148 -7.62 -0.19 -3.43
C ASP A 148 -6.93 -1.44 -2.88
N VAL A 149 -5.63 -1.61 -3.12
CA VAL A 149 -4.85 -2.65 -2.42
C VAL A 149 -4.83 -2.41 -0.90
N LEU A 150 -4.71 -1.15 -0.46
CA LEU A 150 -4.81 -0.81 0.97
C LEU A 150 -6.21 -1.11 1.52
N LEU A 151 -7.27 -0.82 0.77
CA LEU A 151 -8.65 -1.14 1.13
C LEU A 151 -8.80 -2.64 1.42
N GLN A 152 -8.23 -3.50 0.59
CA GLN A 152 -8.24 -4.96 0.81
C GLN A 152 -7.55 -5.34 2.12
N VAL A 153 -6.38 -4.75 2.43
CA VAL A 153 -5.69 -5.00 3.71
C VAL A 153 -6.56 -4.60 4.90
N LEU A 154 -7.20 -3.43 4.85
CA LEU A 154 -8.10 -2.94 5.90
C LEU A 154 -9.32 -3.85 6.07
N PHE A 155 -9.92 -4.31 4.97
CA PHE A 155 -11.07 -5.21 4.98
C PHE A 155 -10.72 -6.55 5.65
N HIS A 156 -9.64 -7.19 5.20
CA HIS A 156 -9.20 -8.46 5.75
C HIS A 156 -8.81 -8.33 7.23
N ALA A 157 -8.11 -7.27 7.62
CA ALA A 157 -7.78 -7.02 9.02
C ALA A 157 -9.03 -6.80 9.88
N ARG A 158 -10.04 -6.08 9.37
CA ARG A 158 -11.28 -5.83 10.12
C ARG A 158 -12.15 -7.07 10.26
N ILE A 159 -12.20 -7.94 9.24
CA ILE A 159 -12.85 -9.26 9.31
C ILE A 159 -12.13 -10.15 10.33
N ALA A 160 -10.80 -10.18 10.31
CA ALA A 160 -10.00 -11.01 11.23
C ALA A 160 -10.19 -10.62 12.70
N ALA A 161 -10.51 -9.36 12.99
CA ALA A 161 -10.81 -8.89 14.33
C ALA A 161 -12.11 -9.51 14.93
N GLU A 162 -12.93 -10.16 14.11
CA GLU A 162 -14.18 -10.83 14.51
C GLU A 162 -14.01 -12.35 14.71
N ASP A 163 -12.81 -12.91 14.45
CA ASP A 163 -12.54 -14.35 14.55
C ASP A 163 -12.33 -14.80 16.01
N VAL A 164 -12.26 -16.12 16.24
CA VAL A 164 -12.00 -16.78 17.53
C VAL A 164 -10.59 -16.50 18.03
N GLU A 165 -9.62 -16.42 17.11
CA GLU A 165 -8.24 -15.99 17.37
C GLU A 165 -8.02 -14.63 16.68
N PRO A 166 -8.56 -13.53 17.24
CA PRO A 166 -8.66 -12.27 16.52
C PRO A 166 -7.31 -11.57 16.38
N PHE A 167 -7.12 -10.93 15.24
CA PHE A 167 -6.10 -9.91 15.03
C PHE A 167 -6.69 -8.77 14.19
N GLY A 168 -6.17 -7.56 14.37
CA GLY A 168 -6.60 -6.37 13.62
C GLY A 168 -5.47 -5.74 12.83
N VAL A 169 -5.75 -4.52 12.35
CA VAL A 169 -4.79 -3.75 11.55
C VAL A 169 -3.53 -3.38 12.33
N ASP A 170 -3.64 -3.19 13.64
CA ASP A 170 -2.51 -2.87 14.52
C ASP A 170 -1.56 -4.06 14.67
N GLU A 171 -2.08 -5.29 14.82
CA GLU A 171 -1.25 -6.50 14.80
C GLU A 171 -0.56 -6.68 13.45
N VAL A 172 -1.29 -6.51 12.34
CA VAL A 172 -0.73 -6.60 10.97
C VAL A 172 0.41 -5.59 10.78
N ALA A 173 0.18 -4.33 11.13
CA ALA A 173 1.18 -3.27 11.02
C ALA A 173 2.36 -3.51 11.98
N GLY A 174 2.09 -3.93 13.21
CA GLY A 174 3.11 -4.24 14.21
C GLY A 174 4.01 -5.40 13.80
N ASP A 175 3.45 -6.46 13.24
CA ASP A 175 4.21 -7.58 12.68
C ASP A 175 5.06 -7.16 11.49
N LEU A 176 4.51 -6.32 10.60
CA LEU A 176 5.27 -5.74 9.49
C LEU A 176 6.45 -4.90 10.00
N VAL A 177 6.22 -4.01 10.98
CA VAL A 177 7.27 -3.17 11.57
C VAL A 177 8.35 -4.02 12.22
N ARG A 178 7.98 -4.98 13.08
CA ARG A 178 8.95 -5.91 13.71
C ARG A 178 9.79 -6.63 12.67
N LYS A 179 9.15 -7.15 11.63
CA LYS A 179 9.81 -7.84 10.52
C LYS A 179 10.74 -6.91 9.72
N LEU A 180 10.32 -5.68 9.42
CA LEU A 180 11.14 -4.73 8.68
C LEU A 180 12.35 -4.28 9.50
N VAL A 181 12.16 -3.96 10.79
CA VAL A 181 13.24 -3.58 11.71
C VAL A 181 14.22 -4.73 11.90
N GLY A 182 13.72 -5.93 12.23
CA GLY A 182 14.56 -7.11 12.47
C GLY A 182 15.34 -7.58 11.24
N ARG A 183 14.90 -7.21 10.03
CA ARG A 183 15.60 -7.52 8.77
C ARG A 183 16.45 -6.39 8.20
N HIS A 184 16.49 -5.25 8.90
CA HIS A 184 17.38 -4.13 8.59
C HIS A 184 18.17 -3.69 9.85
N PRO A 185 18.90 -4.61 10.52
CA PRO A 185 19.70 -4.24 11.70
C PRO A 185 20.70 -3.13 11.36
N HIS A 186 21.26 -3.11 10.15
CA HIS A 186 22.13 -2.04 9.66
C HIS A 186 21.52 -0.62 9.72
N VAL A 187 20.19 -0.50 9.70
CA VAL A 187 19.47 0.78 9.79
C VAL A 187 19.11 1.12 11.24
N PHE A 188 18.70 0.13 12.03
CA PHE A 188 18.05 0.36 13.33
C PHE A 188 18.90 0.00 14.56
N GLU A 189 19.92 -0.84 14.41
CA GLU A 189 20.78 -1.33 15.52
C GLU A 189 22.24 -0.84 15.41
N GLY A 190 22.63 -0.26 14.27
CA GLY A 190 23.99 0.21 13.98
C GLY A 190 24.55 -0.43 12.71
N ASP A 191 25.75 -0.05 12.29
CA ASP A 191 26.32 -0.47 11.00
C ASP A 191 26.55 -1.99 10.94
N ASP A 192 25.91 -2.70 9.97
CA ASP A 192 26.18 -4.11 9.69
C ASP A 192 27.20 -4.17 8.53
N PRO A 193 28.48 -4.51 8.78
CA PRO A 193 29.49 -4.55 7.73
C PRO A 193 29.22 -5.60 6.65
N ALA A 194 28.28 -6.54 6.89
CA ALA A 194 27.82 -7.49 5.89
C ALA A 194 26.98 -6.83 4.78
N VAL A 195 26.41 -5.64 5.02
CA VAL A 195 25.54 -4.92 4.08
C VAL A 195 26.29 -3.72 3.49
N ARG A 196 26.63 -3.80 2.20
CA ARG A 196 27.41 -2.77 1.48
C ARG A 196 26.71 -2.24 0.24
N ASP A 197 25.77 -3.01 -0.29
CA ASP A 197 25.03 -2.75 -1.52
C ASP A 197 23.70 -3.52 -1.51
N ALA A 198 22.88 -3.33 -2.54
CA ALA A 198 21.59 -4.01 -2.66
C ALA A 198 21.71 -5.54 -2.70
N ALA A 199 22.77 -6.07 -3.33
CA ALA A 199 22.97 -7.51 -3.45
C ALA A 199 23.29 -8.16 -2.10
N SER A 200 24.20 -7.55 -1.34
CA SER A 200 24.54 -7.97 0.02
C SER A 200 23.37 -7.79 1.00
N GLN A 201 22.56 -6.74 0.87
CA GLN A 201 21.32 -6.61 1.63
C GLN A 201 20.33 -7.74 1.30
N GLN A 202 20.17 -8.09 0.03
CA GLN A 202 19.28 -9.19 -0.39
C GLN A 202 19.75 -10.55 0.16
N HIS A 203 21.05 -10.79 0.21
CA HIS A 203 21.62 -11.98 0.86
C HIS A 203 21.33 -11.99 2.36
N ARG A 204 21.64 -10.88 3.05
CA ARG A 204 21.41 -10.73 4.49
C ARG A 204 19.95 -10.93 4.88
N TRP A 205 19.03 -10.36 4.09
CA TRP A 205 17.60 -10.53 4.26
C TRP A 205 17.15 -12.00 4.18
N GLU A 206 17.71 -12.77 3.24
CA GLU A 206 17.37 -14.19 3.11
C GLU A 206 17.99 -15.03 4.24
N GLU A 207 19.20 -14.71 4.72
CA GLU A 207 19.80 -15.36 5.90
C GLU A 207 18.90 -15.21 7.13
N LEU A 208 18.49 -13.97 7.45
CA LEU A 208 17.61 -13.68 8.59
C LEU A 208 16.26 -14.40 8.44
N LYS A 209 15.74 -14.47 7.22
CA LYS A 209 14.50 -15.22 6.92
C LYS A 209 14.63 -16.73 7.19
N GLN A 210 15.79 -17.34 6.95
CA GLN A 210 16.02 -18.76 7.24
C GLN A 210 16.15 -19.04 8.73
N VAL A 211 16.76 -18.11 9.49
CA VAL A 211 16.86 -18.23 10.95
C VAL A 211 15.47 -18.12 11.61
N GLU A 212 14.64 -17.18 11.15
CA GLU A 212 13.27 -16.96 11.66
C GLU A 212 12.33 -18.13 11.35
N LYS A 213 12.39 -18.63 10.11
CA LYS A 213 11.47 -19.67 9.63
C LYS A 213 12.23 -20.98 9.60
N GLN A 214 12.08 -21.80 10.65
CA GLN A 214 12.57 -23.19 10.68
C GLN A 214 11.85 -24.04 9.63
N ARG A 215 12.18 -23.83 8.35
CA ARG A 215 11.54 -24.45 7.20
C ARG A 215 11.99 -25.90 7.09
N GLU A 216 11.05 -26.79 6.85
CA GLU A 216 11.34 -28.20 6.58
C GLU A 216 11.65 -28.42 5.10
N SER A 217 11.08 -27.60 4.21
CA SER A 217 11.29 -27.64 2.77
C SER A 217 11.85 -26.33 2.21
N SER A 218 12.71 -26.45 1.19
CA SER A 218 13.19 -25.29 0.41
C SER A 218 12.06 -24.55 -0.30
N LEU A 219 10.91 -25.21 -0.50
CA LEU A 219 9.72 -24.67 -1.13
C LEU A 219 8.76 -23.97 -0.14
N ASP A 220 9.04 -24.04 1.17
CA ASP A 220 8.15 -23.44 2.17
C ASP A 220 8.01 -21.93 1.97
N GLY A 221 6.74 -21.48 1.91
CA GLY A 221 6.38 -20.10 1.65
C GLY A 221 6.53 -19.66 0.18
N VAL A 222 6.61 -20.59 -0.78
CA VAL A 222 6.24 -20.30 -2.16
C VAL A 222 4.72 -20.27 -2.26
N ALA A 223 4.15 -19.14 -2.68
CA ALA A 223 2.72 -19.07 -2.96
C ALA A 223 2.44 -19.93 -4.20
N LEU A 224 1.58 -20.95 -4.10
CA LEU A 224 1.25 -21.79 -5.27
C LEU A 224 0.13 -21.20 -6.14
N GLY A 225 -0.56 -20.16 -5.66
CA GLY A 225 -1.65 -19.49 -6.38
C GLY A 225 -1.22 -18.34 -7.29
N GLN A 226 0.07 -18.03 -7.38
CA GLN A 226 0.60 -17.02 -8.32
C GLN A 226 0.58 -17.56 -9.75
N PRO A 227 0.67 -16.69 -10.77
CA PRO A 227 0.71 -17.07 -12.18
C PRO A 227 1.72 -18.15 -12.50
N ALA A 228 1.42 -18.98 -13.50
CA ALA A 228 2.21 -20.16 -13.80
C ALA A 228 3.68 -19.86 -14.15
N VAL A 229 3.94 -18.74 -14.85
CA VAL A 229 5.30 -18.35 -15.25
C VAL A 229 6.08 -17.83 -14.04
N ALA A 230 5.48 -16.95 -13.23
CA ALA A 230 6.03 -16.54 -11.94
C ALA A 230 6.30 -17.73 -11.01
N LEU A 231 5.36 -18.68 -10.91
CA LEU A 231 5.47 -19.87 -10.08
C LEU A 231 6.63 -20.77 -10.54
N ALA A 232 6.72 -21.08 -11.83
CA ALA A 232 7.80 -21.89 -12.39
C ALA A 232 9.18 -21.27 -12.11
N GLY A 233 9.34 -19.97 -12.39
CA GLY A 233 10.55 -19.24 -12.05
C GLY A 233 10.85 -19.26 -10.55
N LYS A 234 9.82 -19.09 -9.70
CA LYS A 234 10.01 -19.07 -8.24
C LYS A 234 10.44 -20.42 -7.68
N LEU A 235 9.86 -21.51 -8.17
CA LEU A 235 10.22 -22.87 -7.80
C LEU A 235 11.68 -23.15 -8.19
N ALA A 236 12.06 -22.87 -9.44
CA ALA A 236 13.43 -23.04 -9.92
C ALA A 236 14.45 -22.22 -9.10
N GLN A 237 14.13 -20.95 -8.80
CA GLN A 237 14.98 -20.11 -7.95
C GLN A 237 15.17 -20.71 -6.55
N ARG A 238 14.09 -21.23 -5.93
CA ARG A 238 14.12 -21.79 -4.57
C ARG A 238 14.91 -23.10 -4.52
N THR A 239 14.68 -23.99 -5.47
CA THR A 239 15.36 -25.28 -5.51
C THR A 239 16.83 -25.15 -5.88
N ALA A 240 17.20 -24.29 -6.84
CA ALA A 240 18.60 -24.03 -7.17
C ALA A 240 19.39 -23.47 -5.98
N ARG A 241 18.78 -22.56 -5.19
CA ARG A 241 19.38 -22.06 -3.93
C ARG A 241 19.59 -23.16 -2.88
N ALA A 242 18.76 -24.21 -2.89
CA ALA A 242 18.92 -25.37 -2.04
C ALA A 242 19.90 -26.42 -2.61
N GLY A 243 20.55 -26.12 -3.74
CA GLY A 243 21.51 -27.00 -4.39
C GLY A 243 20.86 -28.07 -5.28
N LEU A 244 19.58 -27.93 -5.65
CA LEU A 244 18.97 -28.83 -6.64
C LEU A 244 19.71 -28.67 -7.98
N PRO A 245 20.27 -29.75 -8.54
CA PRO A 245 20.89 -29.71 -9.85
C PRO A 245 19.88 -29.42 -10.97
N VAL A 246 20.32 -28.72 -12.02
CA VAL A 246 19.44 -28.27 -13.13
C VAL A 246 18.88 -29.44 -13.94
N GLU A 247 19.60 -30.56 -13.99
CA GLU A 247 19.18 -31.80 -14.65
C GLU A 247 17.99 -32.48 -13.98
N LEU A 248 17.60 -32.06 -12.77
CA LEU A 248 16.41 -32.56 -12.07
C LEU A 248 15.18 -31.65 -12.26
N LEU A 249 15.30 -30.58 -13.06
CA LEU A 249 14.11 -29.84 -13.51
C LEU A 249 13.21 -30.74 -14.38
N PRO A 250 11.90 -30.43 -14.48
CA PRO A 250 10.96 -31.25 -15.26
C PRO A 250 11.47 -31.54 -16.67
N ASP A 251 11.36 -32.79 -17.10
CA ASP A 251 11.74 -33.27 -18.42
C ASP A 251 10.52 -33.70 -19.26
N GLY A 252 10.71 -33.80 -20.58
CA GLY A 252 9.70 -34.24 -21.54
C GLY A 252 9.27 -33.18 -22.56
N ASP A 253 8.53 -33.61 -23.57
CA ASP A 253 8.26 -32.83 -24.80
C ASP A 253 6.94 -32.04 -24.75
N SER A 254 6.31 -31.93 -23.59
CA SER A 254 5.03 -31.20 -23.47
C SER A 254 5.25 -29.68 -23.52
N ALA A 255 4.23 -28.96 -24.00
CA ALA A 255 4.23 -27.50 -23.95
C ALA A 255 4.38 -26.97 -22.52
N GLY A 256 3.76 -27.64 -21.53
CA GLY A 256 3.87 -27.27 -20.12
C GLY A 256 5.30 -27.38 -19.58
N VAL A 257 6.02 -28.45 -19.93
CA VAL A 257 7.44 -28.62 -19.57
C VAL A 257 8.29 -27.55 -20.24
N THR A 258 8.06 -27.29 -21.53
CA THR A 258 8.78 -26.25 -22.27
C THR A 258 8.60 -24.88 -21.62
N LEU A 259 7.36 -24.50 -21.29
CA LEU A 259 7.05 -23.22 -20.61
C LEU A 259 7.70 -23.15 -19.22
N PHE A 260 7.67 -24.24 -18.45
CA PHE A 260 8.33 -24.30 -17.16
C PHE A 260 9.83 -24.07 -17.30
N LEU A 261 10.49 -24.75 -18.23
CA LEU A 261 11.93 -24.64 -18.45
C LEU A 261 12.34 -23.24 -18.93
N VAL A 262 11.57 -22.62 -19.83
CA VAL A 262 11.82 -21.23 -20.25
C VAL A 262 11.75 -20.28 -19.06
N ALA A 263 10.69 -20.35 -18.26
CA ALA A 263 10.53 -19.51 -17.07
C ALA A 263 11.62 -19.78 -16.01
N ALA A 264 11.96 -21.04 -15.80
CA ALA A 264 13.01 -21.46 -14.87
C ALA A 264 14.38 -20.89 -15.27
N LEU A 265 14.77 -21.07 -16.53
CA LEU A 265 16.06 -20.62 -17.05
C LEU A 265 16.18 -19.10 -17.02
N ALA A 266 15.16 -18.36 -17.46
CA ALA A 266 15.12 -16.91 -17.34
C ALA A 266 15.31 -16.46 -15.87
N LYS A 267 14.56 -17.08 -14.94
CA LYS A 267 14.68 -16.72 -13.52
C LYS A 267 16.06 -17.03 -12.92
N LEU A 268 16.69 -18.12 -13.36
CA LEU A 268 18.06 -18.48 -12.96
C LEU A 268 19.11 -17.55 -13.58
N ALA A 269 18.84 -16.95 -14.74
CA ALA A 269 19.65 -15.91 -15.34
C ALA A 269 19.50 -14.53 -14.65
N GLY A 270 18.57 -14.41 -13.69
CA GLY A 270 18.32 -13.18 -12.94
C GLY A 270 17.18 -12.32 -13.52
N GLU A 271 16.47 -12.83 -14.52
CA GLU A 271 15.36 -12.15 -15.20
C GLU A 271 14.03 -12.32 -14.43
N ASP A 272 12.99 -11.60 -14.86
CA ASP A 272 11.63 -11.77 -14.38
C ASP A 272 10.70 -12.27 -15.51
N PRO A 273 10.54 -13.60 -15.64
CA PRO A 273 9.87 -14.17 -16.82
C PRO A 273 8.39 -13.82 -16.89
N GLU A 274 7.73 -13.58 -15.76
CA GLU A 274 6.32 -13.16 -15.73
C GLU A 274 6.18 -11.76 -16.31
N THR A 275 6.99 -10.83 -15.80
CA THR A 275 6.97 -9.43 -16.24
C THR A 275 7.36 -9.32 -17.71
N GLU A 276 8.37 -10.07 -18.15
CA GLU A 276 8.81 -10.07 -19.55
C GLU A 276 7.73 -10.62 -20.49
N LEU A 277 7.10 -11.74 -20.15
CA LEU A 277 6.04 -12.30 -20.99
C LEU A 277 4.83 -11.36 -21.05
N ARG A 278 4.47 -10.73 -19.92
CA ARG A 278 3.43 -9.69 -19.89
C ARG A 278 3.77 -8.51 -20.80
N ALA A 279 5.00 -8.01 -20.75
CA ALA A 279 5.44 -6.92 -21.61
C ALA A 279 5.31 -7.27 -23.11
N VAL A 280 5.70 -8.50 -23.49
CA VAL A 280 5.53 -9.01 -24.86
C VAL A 280 4.05 -9.12 -25.24
N ALA A 281 3.21 -9.62 -24.35
CA ALA A 281 1.77 -9.74 -24.59
C ALA A 281 1.10 -8.36 -24.77
N ARG A 282 1.45 -7.38 -23.93
CA ARG A 282 0.96 -5.99 -24.04
C ARG A 282 1.43 -5.34 -25.34
N GLU A 283 2.68 -5.56 -25.75
CA GLU A 283 3.18 -5.04 -27.03
C GLU A 283 2.44 -5.66 -28.22
N PHE A 284 2.22 -6.97 -28.20
CA PHE A 284 1.44 -7.64 -29.25
C PHE A 284 0.02 -7.09 -29.32
N GLU A 285 -0.64 -6.90 -28.18
CA GLU A 285 -1.97 -6.30 -28.07
C GLU A 285 -2.02 -4.89 -28.67
N ARG A 286 -1.04 -4.03 -28.34
CA ARG A 286 -0.92 -2.68 -28.91
C ARG A 286 -0.81 -2.73 -30.43
N ARG A 287 0.04 -3.62 -30.97
CA ARG A 287 0.24 -3.77 -32.41
C ARG A 287 -1.02 -4.22 -33.13
N VAL A 288 -1.78 -5.15 -32.53
CA VAL A 288 -3.10 -5.54 -33.04
C VAL A 288 -4.03 -4.33 -33.10
N ARG A 289 -4.17 -3.57 -32.00
CA ARG A 289 -5.04 -2.39 -31.98
C ARG A 289 -4.62 -1.32 -32.98
N GLU A 290 -3.33 -1.12 -33.17
CA GLU A 290 -2.79 -0.17 -34.14
C GLU A 290 -3.13 -0.57 -35.58
N ALA A 291 -2.90 -1.84 -35.94
CA ALA A 291 -3.25 -2.36 -37.26
C ALA A 291 -4.75 -2.22 -37.55
N GLU A 292 -5.60 -2.53 -36.57
CA GLU A 292 -7.05 -2.35 -36.72
C GLU A 292 -7.45 -0.88 -36.87
N ARG A 293 -6.84 0.04 -36.12
CA ARG A 293 -7.10 1.48 -36.27
C ARG A 293 -6.68 1.97 -37.65
N ALA A 294 -5.52 1.55 -38.14
CA ALA A 294 -5.03 1.90 -39.48
C ALA A 294 -5.98 1.37 -40.58
N ALA A 295 -6.40 0.12 -40.48
CA ALA A 295 -7.36 -0.49 -41.41
C ALA A 295 -8.72 0.24 -41.41
N ARG A 296 -9.26 0.54 -40.23
CA ARG A 296 -10.51 1.32 -40.09
C ARG A 296 -10.39 2.71 -40.70
N ALA A 297 -9.26 3.39 -40.49
CA ALA A 297 -9.00 4.69 -41.11
C ALA A 297 -8.94 4.63 -42.65
N ALA A 298 -8.55 3.48 -43.20
CA ALA A 298 -8.55 3.21 -44.64
C ALA A 298 -9.90 2.67 -45.18
N GLY A 299 -10.95 2.61 -44.36
CA GLY A 299 -12.27 2.11 -44.76
C GLY A 299 -12.36 0.59 -44.87
N VAL A 300 -11.41 -0.15 -44.29
CA VAL A 300 -11.43 -1.62 -44.26
C VAL A 300 -12.09 -2.09 -42.97
N GLU A 301 -13.27 -2.70 -43.08
CA GLU A 301 -14.05 -3.16 -41.93
C GLU A 301 -13.65 -4.55 -41.41
N LYS A 302 -13.08 -5.41 -42.27
CA LYS A 302 -12.68 -6.78 -41.91
C LYS A 302 -11.30 -7.09 -42.47
N LEU A 303 -10.37 -7.46 -41.58
CA LEU A 303 -9.01 -7.83 -41.98
C LEU A 303 -8.92 -9.32 -42.28
N GLY A 304 -8.55 -9.66 -43.52
CA GLY A 304 -8.00 -10.96 -43.89
C GLY A 304 -6.48 -11.00 -43.67
N ALA A 305 -5.84 -12.10 -44.04
CA ALA A 305 -4.40 -12.27 -43.82
C ALA A 305 -3.55 -11.23 -44.54
N ASP A 306 -3.97 -10.79 -45.74
CA ASP A 306 -3.23 -9.79 -46.51
C ASP A 306 -3.45 -8.38 -45.96
N GLU A 307 -4.67 -8.04 -45.53
CA GLU A 307 -4.94 -6.78 -44.83
C GLU A 307 -4.17 -6.71 -43.50
N TRP A 308 -4.13 -7.81 -42.72
CA TRP A 308 -3.32 -7.87 -41.50
C TRP A 308 -1.85 -7.58 -41.79
N ARG A 309 -1.26 -8.20 -42.82
CA ARG A 309 0.13 -7.93 -43.21
C ARG A 309 0.34 -6.50 -43.71
N ALA A 310 -0.62 -5.94 -44.43
CA ALA A 310 -0.53 -4.60 -45.01
C ALA A 310 -0.61 -3.49 -43.95
N TYR A 311 -1.41 -3.69 -42.90
CA TYR A 311 -1.61 -2.71 -41.83
C TYR A 311 -0.82 -3.00 -40.55
N TRP A 312 -0.07 -4.10 -40.49
CA TRP A 312 0.74 -4.43 -39.31
C TRP A 312 1.81 -3.35 -39.08
N PRO A 313 1.91 -2.79 -37.86
CA PRO A 313 2.94 -1.81 -37.57
C PRO A 313 4.32 -2.46 -37.67
N ALA A 314 5.27 -1.70 -38.23
CA ALA A 314 6.66 -2.13 -38.43
C ALA A 314 7.31 -2.56 -37.10
#